data_AF-A0A177AQH7-F1
#
_entry.id   AF-A0A177AQH7-F1
#
_cell.length_a   1.000
_cell.length_b   1.000
_cell.length_c   1.000
_cell.angle_alpha   90.00
_cell.angle_beta   90.00
_cell.angle_gamma   90.00
#
_symmetry.space_group_name_H-M   'P 1'
#
loop_
_entity.id
_entity.type
_entity.pdbx_description
1 polymer ?
#
loop_
_entity_poly.entity_id
_entity_poly.type
_entity_poly.pdbx_seq_one_letter_code
_entity_poly.pdbx_strand_id
1 'polypeptide(L)'
;MWLSNVKNGPSVKFLLENVHTMGELRFIGNCLKGSRPILVFDSKFESNIQYKIAKKLLLKTFSIPKHHAKSKPFIDHVITFVIHDKRIWFRNYQITQNDSELIEIGPRFTLMPIKILNDSLFGKVLYENFDFVAPNTIRRIKKLKDAAKTKNREMQRISRNVRTNIIQSQQIEQDNIEDIFKN
;
A
#
# COMPACT_ATOMS: atom_id res chain seq x y z
N MET A 1 9.71 -3.06 5.14
CA MET A 1 10.04 -3.72 6.42
C MET A 1 10.72 -5.06 6.14
N TRP A 2 11.76 -5.43 6.87
CA TRP A 2 12.34 -6.78 6.83
C TRP A 2 12.02 -7.49 8.14
N LEU A 3 11.58 -8.75 8.05
CA LEU A 3 11.48 -9.65 9.20
C LEU A 3 12.36 -10.86 8.92
N SER A 4 13.21 -11.21 9.86
CA SER A 4 14.15 -12.32 9.74
C SER A 4 14.26 -13.06 11.06
N ASN A 5 14.49 -14.37 10.97
CA ASN A 5 15.09 -15.11 12.06
C ASN A 5 16.62 -15.03 11.96
N VAL A 6 17.24 -14.36 12.93
CA VAL A 6 18.66 -13.95 12.87
C VAL A 6 19.63 -15.12 12.68
N LYS A 7 19.35 -16.30 13.24
CA LYS A 7 20.32 -17.41 13.23
C LYS A 7 20.50 -18.02 11.84
N ASN A 8 19.40 -18.45 11.20
CA ASN A 8 19.45 -19.26 9.97
C ASN A 8 18.46 -18.77 8.90
N GLY A 9 17.87 -17.58 9.05
CA GLY A 9 16.71 -17.17 8.27
C GLY A 9 15.47 -18.03 8.56
N PRO A 10 14.45 -17.99 7.68
CA PRO A 10 14.37 -17.18 6.46
C PRO A 10 14.09 -15.70 6.73
N SER A 11 14.23 -14.88 5.70
CA SER A 11 13.88 -13.46 5.75
C SER A 11 12.79 -13.11 4.76
N VAL A 12 11.88 -12.23 5.17
CA VAL A 12 10.82 -11.72 4.30
C VAL A 12 10.90 -10.20 4.25
N LYS A 13 10.96 -9.69 3.02
CA LYS A 13 10.83 -8.26 2.71
C LYS A 13 9.36 -7.95 2.48
N PHE A 14 8.82 -7.02 3.24
CA PHE A 14 7.46 -6.52 3.07
C PHE A 14 7.47 -5.06 2.59
N LEU A 15 6.56 -4.73 1.68
CA LEU A 15 6.11 -3.37 1.47
C LEU A 15 5.10 -3.03 2.58
N LEU A 16 5.31 -1.90 3.25
CA LEU A 16 4.38 -1.37 4.25
C LEU A 16 3.53 -0.30 3.56
N GLU A 17 2.20 -0.48 3.57
CA GLU A 17 1.23 0.45 2.97
C GLU A 17 0.10 0.75 3.98
N ASN A 18 -0.65 1.84 3.75
CA ASN A 18 -1.83 2.21 4.53
C ASN A 18 -1.59 2.30 6.05
N VAL A 19 -0.48 2.93 6.43
CA VAL A 19 -0.12 3.12 7.83
C VAL A 19 -1.01 4.22 8.42
N HIS A 20 -1.72 3.89 9.49
CA HIS A 20 -2.42 4.84 10.33
C HIS A 20 -1.93 4.70 11.75
N THR A 21 -1.42 5.79 12.32
CA THR A 21 -0.96 5.83 13.71
C THR A 21 -2.15 5.94 14.68
N MET A 22 -1.87 5.69 15.97
CA MET A 22 -2.89 5.77 17.02
C MET A 22 -3.57 7.15 17.10
N GLY A 23 -2.87 8.22 16.71
CA GLY A 23 -3.37 9.60 16.82
C GLY A 23 -4.11 10.13 15.58
N GLU A 24 -4.13 9.40 14.46
CA GLU A 24 -4.72 9.88 13.20
C GLU A 24 -6.19 9.53 13.07
N LEU A 25 -6.53 8.27 13.33
CA LEU A 25 -7.91 7.80 13.30
C LEU A 25 -8.53 7.99 14.69
N ARG A 26 -9.87 8.08 14.77
CA ARG A 26 -10.62 8.03 16.03
C ARG A 26 -10.57 6.63 16.66
N PHE A 27 -9.37 6.13 16.94
CA PHE A 27 -9.15 4.91 17.72
C PHE A 27 -9.41 5.23 19.18
N ILE A 28 -10.45 4.62 19.74
CA ILE A 28 -10.92 4.87 21.11
C ILE A 28 -10.36 3.81 22.07
N GLY A 29 -9.88 2.68 21.54
CA GLY A 29 -9.37 1.57 22.33
C GLY A 29 -8.02 1.85 22.98
N ASN A 30 -7.74 1.15 24.08
CA ASN A 30 -6.46 1.18 24.79
C ASN A 30 -6.08 -0.23 25.29
N CYS A 31 -4.79 -0.46 25.52
CA CYS A 31 -4.29 -1.69 26.15
C CYS A 31 -3.08 -1.41 27.04
N LEU A 32 -2.88 -2.24 28.06
CA LEU A 32 -1.73 -2.22 28.94
C LEU A 32 -0.45 -2.48 28.14
N LYS A 33 0.52 -1.60 28.33
CA LYS A 33 1.86 -1.81 27.76
C LYS A 33 2.50 -3.06 28.36
N GLY A 34 2.77 -4.05 27.51
CA GLY A 34 3.42 -5.30 27.88
C GLY A 34 2.46 -6.43 28.29
N SER A 35 1.14 -6.24 28.15
CA SER A 35 0.19 -7.37 28.14
C SER A 35 0.44 -8.26 26.94
N ARG A 36 0.07 -9.54 27.05
CA ARG A 36 0.34 -10.56 26.04
C ARG A 36 -0.84 -10.60 25.06
N PRO A 37 -0.67 -10.19 23.78
CA PRO A 37 -1.76 -10.23 22.82
C PRO A 37 -2.17 -11.65 22.48
N ILE A 38 -3.45 -11.83 22.16
CA ILE A 38 -3.89 -12.97 21.35
C ILE A 38 -3.59 -12.64 19.89
N LEU A 39 -2.92 -13.55 19.18
CA LEU A 39 -2.63 -13.41 17.77
C LEU A 39 -3.59 -14.28 16.95
N VAL A 40 -4.39 -13.64 16.11
CA VAL A 40 -5.36 -14.32 15.24
C VAL A 40 -4.91 -14.21 13.80
N PHE A 41 -4.83 -15.35 13.11
CA PHE A 41 -4.47 -15.44 11.70
C PHE A 41 -5.63 -16.02 10.90
N ASP A 42 -5.95 -15.39 9.77
CA ASP A 42 -6.89 -15.92 8.80
C ASP A 42 -6.44 -17.30 8.26
N SER A 43 -7.41 -18.18 8.01
CA SER A 43 -7.25 -19.47 7.34
C SER A 43 -6.44 -19.39 6.04
N LYS A 44 -6.54 -18.29 5.30
CA LYS A 44 -5.80 -18.06 4.04
C LYS A 44 -4.29 -18.10 4.21
N PHE A 45 -3.75 -17.93 5.43
CA PHE A 45 -2.32 -18.09 5.67
C PHE A 45 -1.82 -19.52 5.42
N GLU A 46 -2.71 -20.52 5.45
CA GLU A 46 -2.37 -21.91 5.14
C GLU A 46 -2.45 -22.26 3.65
N SER A 47 -2.93 -21.34 2.80
CA SER A 47 -3.09 -21.59 1.36
C SER A 47 -1.76 -21.66 0.62
N ASN A 48 -0.84 -20.73 0.89
CA ASN A 48 0.39 -20.56 0.12
C ASN A 48 1.63 -20.53 1.02
N ILE A 49 2.76 -21.01 0.50
CA ILE A 49 4.02 -21.12 1.25
C ILE A 49 4.54 -19.76 1.73
N GLN A 50 4.43 -18.71 0.91
CA GLN A 50 4.86 -17.35 1.27
C GLN A 50 4.09 -16.82 2.49
N TYR A 51 2.81 -17.14 2.59
CA TYR A 51 1.99 -16.73 3.72
C TYR A 51 2.28 -17.62 4.94
N LYS A 52 2.51 -18.92 4.79
CA LYS A 52 2.94 -19.79 5.91
C LYS A 52 4.25 -19.30 6.55
N ILE A 53 5.23 -18.92 5.73
CA ILE A 53 6.51 -18.37 6.22
C ILE A 53 6.27 -17.02 6.92
N ALA A 54 5.49 -16.12 6.29
CA ALA A 54 5.13 -14.84 6.89
C ALA A 54 4.41 -15.02 8.23
N LYS A 55 3.44 -15.95 8.33
CA LYS A 55 2.73 -16.30 9.57
C LYS A 55 3.69 -16.69 10.68
N LYS A 56 4.64 -17.59 10.40
CA LYS A 56 5.63 -18.03 11.40
C LYS A 56 6.52 -16.88 11.89
N LEU A 57 6.95 -15.99 10.99
CA LEU A 57 7.77 -14.83 11.38
C LEU A 57 6.95 -13.80 12.17
N LEU A 58 5.76 -13.44 11.69
CA LEU A 58 4.86 -12.53 12.39
C LEU A 58 4.47 -13.06 13.77
N LEU A 59 4.17 -14.36 13.86
CA LEU A 59 3.91 -15.03 15.14
C LEU A 59 5.08 -14.80 16.10
N LYS A 60 6.32 -15.09 15.68
CA LYS A 60 7.50 -14.89 16.53
C LYS A 60 7.76 -13.42 16.88
N THR A 61 7.53 -12.49 15.95
CA THR A 61 7.78 -11.06 16.15
C THR A 61 6.76 -10.41 17.09
N PHE A 62 5.48 -10.75 16.96
CA PHE A 62 4.40 -10.12 17.73
C PHE A 62 4.02 -10.92 18.99
N SER A 63 4.55 -12.13 19.17
CA SER A 63 4.37 -12.89 20.41
C SER A 63 5.26 -12.37 21.52
N ILE A 64 4.72 -12.32 22.73
CA ILE A 64 5.49 -12.04 23.95
C ILE A 64 5.76 -13.37 24.67
N PRO A 65 7.04 -13.74 24.89
CA PRO A 65 7.40 -14.96 25.60
C PRO A 65 6.77 -15.03 27.00
N LYS A 66 6.41 -16.25 27.43
CA LYS A 66 5.95 -16.48 28.80
C LYS A 66 7.05 -16.07 29.79
N HIS A 67 6.68 -15.35 30.85
CA HIS A 67 7.60 -14.87 31.88
C HIS A 67 8.68 -13.88 31.38
N HIS A 68 8.43 -13.17 30.28
CA HIS A 68 9.28 -12.04 29.92
C HIS A 68 9.25 -11.00 31.06
N ALA A 69 10.40 -10.45 31.45
CA ALA A 69 10.50 -9.58 32.64
C ALA A 69 9.56 -8.35 32.62
N LYS A 70 9.23 -7.86 31.43
CA LYS A 70 8.30 -6.74 31.21
C LYS A 70 6.86 -7.18 30.89
N SER A 71 6.59 -8.48 30.87
CA SER A 71 5.25 -8.99 30.57
C SER A 71 4.30 -8.77 31.74
N LYS A 72 3.07 -8.40 31.42
CA LYS A 72 1.96 -8.35 32.37
C LYS A 72 1.15 -9.66 32.25
N PRO A 73 0.53 -10.13 33.34
CA PRO A 73 -0.18 -11.41 33.35
C PRO A 73 -1.50 -11.37 32.56
N PHE A 74 -2.06 -10.18 32.33
CA PHE A 74 -3.37 -10.00 31.70
C PHE A 74 -3.31 -10.05 30.18
N ILE A 75 -4.42 -10.49 29.60
CA ILE A 75 -4.71 -10.45 28.16
C ILE A 75 -5.85 -9.45 27.99
N ASP A 76 -5.57 -8.35 27.30
CA ASP A 76 -6.51 -7.23 27.14
C ASP A 76 -6.64 -6.76 25.69
N HIS A 77 -5.91 -7.37 24.76
CA HIS A 77 -5.99 -7.04 23.35
C HIS A 77 -5.71 -8.23 22.43
N VAL A 78 -6.20 -8.10 21.21
CA VAL A 78 -6.08 -9.04 20.11
C VAL A 78 -5.43 -8.35 18.93
N ILE A 79 -4.40 -8.96 18.38
CA ILE A 79 -3.82 -8.58 17.09
C ILE A 79 -4.33 -9.55 16.04
N THR A 80 -4.87 -9.01 14.97
CA THR A 80 -5.41 -9.80 13.86
C THR A 80 -4.59 -9.58 12.59
N PHE A 81 -4.36 -10.68 11.87
CA PHE A 81 -3.74 -10.71 10.57
C PHE A 81 -4.71 -11.34 9.57
N VAL A 82 -5.19 -10.56 8.62
CA VAL A 82 -6.17 -11.00 7.62
C VAL A 82 -5.59 -10.83 6.22
N ILE A 83 -5.80 -11.81 5.33
CA ILE A 83 -5.34 -11.69 3.94
C ILE A 83 -6.50 -11.21 3.07
N HIS A 84 -6.30 -10.04 2.47
CA HIS A 84 -7.22 -9.44 1.51
C HIS A 84 -6.43 -8.72 0.41
N ASP A 85 -6.82 -8.91 -0.85
CA ASP A 85 -6.13 -8.36 -2.03
C ASP A 85 -4.62 -8.57 -2.05
N LYS A 86 -4.21 -9.83 -1.78
CA LYS A 86 -2.82 -10.29 -1.69
C LYS A 86 -1.98 -9.56 -0.64
N ARG A 87 -2.61 -8.76 0.22
CA ARG A 87 -1.99 -8.02 1.33
C ARG A 87 -2.42 -8.62 2.66
N ILE A 88 -1.52 -8.53 3.62
CA ILE A 88 -1.76 -8.89 5.02
C ILE A 88 -2.17 -7.61 5.75
N TRP A 89 -3.40 -7.56 6.22
CA TRP A 89 -3.97 -6.47 6.99
C TRP A 89 -3.67 -6.72 8.47
N PHE A 90 -3.06 -5.74 9.12
CA PHE A 90 -2.81 -5.75 10.55
C PHE A 90 -3.84 -4.85 11.25
N ARG A 91 -4.48 -5.37 12.30
CA ARG A 91 -5.36 -4.60 13.19
C ARG A 91 -5.13 -5.00 14.64
N ASN A 92 -5.30 -4.05 15.55
CA ASN A 92 -5.14 -4.22 16.98
C ASN A 92 -6.39 -3.75 17.73
N TYR A 93 -7.00 -4.64 18.50
CA TYR A 93 -8.27 -4.43 19.17
C TYR A 93 -8.16 -4.69 20.67
N GLN A 94 -8.78 -3.85 21.47
CA GLN A 94 -8.99 -4.02 22.90
C GLN A 94 -10.13 -5.01 23.14
N ILE A 95 -9.94 -5.89 24.12
CA ILE A 95 -10.99 -6.74 24.68
C ILE A 95 -11.71 -5.93 25.77
N THR A 96 -13.02 -5.73 25.60
CA THR A 96 -13.83 -5.01 26.59
C THR A 96 -14.18 -5.92 27.77
N GLN A 97 -14.50 -5.34 28.94
CA GLN A 97 -14.83 -6.11 30.16
C GLN A 97 -16.06 -7.02 30.01
N ASN A 98 -16.95 -6.69 29.08
CA ASN A 98 -18.13 -7.51 28.80
C ASN A 98 -17.83 -8.68 27.86
N ASP A 99 -16.57 -8.86 27.44
CA ASP A 99 -16.04 -9.87 26.50
C ASP A 99 -16.80 -10.03 25.17
N SER A 100 -17.73 -9.11 24.87
CA SER A 100 -18.67 -9.20 23.75
C SER A 100 -18.30 -8.24 22.61
N GLU A 101 -17.46 -7.25 22.88
CA GLU A 101 -17.10 -6.21 21.92
C GLU A 101 -15.59 -5.99 21.84
N LEU A 102 -15.13 -5.71 20.62
CA LEU A 102 -13.74 -5.38 20.32
C LEU A 102 -13.67 -3.92 19.89
N ILE A 103 -12.89 -3.11 20.62
CA ILE A 103 -12.70 -1.69 20.30
C ILE A 103 -11.33 -1.50 19.68
N GLU A 104 -11.24 -0.77 18.57
CA GLU A 104 -9.97 -0.61 17.89
C GLU A 104 -9.01 0.38 18.57
N ILE A 105 -7.77 -0.07 18.77
CA ILE A 105 -6.65 0.69 19.39
C ILE A 105 -5.74 1.31 18.32
N GLY A 106 -5.48 0.56 17.25
CA GLY A 106 -4.42 0.86 16.29
C GLY A 106 -3.02 0.40 16.75
N PRO A 107 -1.98 0.62 15.92
CA PRO A 107 -2.02 1.20 14.58
C PRO A 107 -2.68 0.28 13.54
N ARG A 108 -3.06 0.83 12.39
CA ARG A 108 -3.44 0.05 11.20
C ARG A 108 -2.30 0.08 10.20
N PHE A 109 -2.03 -1.05 9.54
CA PHE A 109 -1.21 -1.07 8.35
C PHE A 109 -1.50 -2.30 7.51
N THR A 110 -0.94 -2.31 6.30
CA THR A 110 -0.98 -3.45 5.38
C THR A 110 0.43 -3.82 4.97
N LEU A 111 0.69 -5.13 4.87
CA LEU A 111 1.96 -5.70 4.46
C LEU A 111 1.78 -6.49 3.16
N MET A 112 2.55 -6.16 2.14
CA MET A 112 2.65 -6.99 0.94
C MET A 112 4.00 -7.70 0.92
N PRO A 113 4.05 -9.05 0.92
CA PRO A 113 5.28 -9.78 0.73
C PRO A 113 5.89 -9.45 -0.64
N ILE A 114 7.13 -8.97 -0.65
CA ILE A 114 7.88 -8.64 -1.87
C ILE A 114 8.81 -9.79 -2.25
N LYS A 115 9.68 -10.19 -1.32
CA LYS A 115 10.69 -11.23 -1.54
C LYS A 115 10.90 -12.05 -0.27
N ILE A 116 11.23 -13.33 -0.45
CA ILE A 116 11.68 -14.22 0.63
C ILE A 116 13.09 -14.68 0.30
N LEU A 117 14.00 -14.54 1.26
CA LEU A 117 15.37 -15.03 1.19
C LEU A 117 15.52 -16.26 2.09
N ASN A 118 16.39 -17.18 1.68
CA ASN A 118 16.69 -18.39 2.45
C ASN A 118 17.34 -18.07 3.81
N ASP A 119 18.22 -17.08 3.86
CA ASP A 119 18.99 -16.75 5.06
C ASP A 119 18.54 -15.43 5.70
N SER A 120 19.24 -14.99 6.74
CA SER A 120 18.97 -13.76 7.47
C SER A 120 19.48 -12.51 6.73
N LEU A 121 18.58 -11.88 5.96
CA LEU A 121 18.76 -10.65 5.17
C LEU A 121 19.67 -10.80 3.94
N PHE A 122 20.17 -12.01 3.66
CA PHE A 122 20.95 -12.33 2.47
C PHE A 122 20.61 -13.74 1.96
N GLY A 123 21.32 -14.17 0.91
CA GLY A 123 21.20 -15.50 0.34
C GLY A 123 20.23 -15.59 -0.84
N LYS A 124 19.92 -16.83 -1.25
CA LYS A 124 19.10 -17.13 -2.42
C LYS A 124 17.65 -16.64 -2.23
N VAL A 125 17.09 -16.05 -3.27
CA VAL A 125 15.67 -15.68 -3.33
C VAL A 125 14.84 -16.96 -3.51
N LEU A 126 13.97 -17.24 -2.54
CA LEU A 126 13.04 -18.37 -2.55
C LEU A 126 11.68 -18.01 -3.15
N TYR A 127 11.29 -16.74 -3.04
CA TYR A 127 10.04 -16.22 -3.57
C TYR A 127 10.21 -14.76 -3.96
N GLU A 128 9.59 -14.38 -5.07
CA GLU A 128 9.47 -13.00 -5.53
C GLU A 128 8.03 -12.75 -5.99
N ASN A 129 7.46 -11.64 -5.55
CA ASN A 129 6.11 -11.24 -5.91
C ASN A 129 6.13 -10.48 -7.23
N PHE A 130 5.59 -11.08 -8.29
CA PHE A 130 5.50 -10.45 -9.62
C PHE A 130 4.52 -9.26 -9.67
N ASP A 131 3.52 -9.22 -8.78
CA ASP A 131 2.56 -8.11 -8.71
C ASP A 131 3.14 -6.87 -8.03
N PHE A 132 4.32 -6.98 -7.41
CA PHE A 132 4.95 -5.86 -6.72
C PHE A 132 5.54 -4.85 -7.72
N VAL A 133 5.02 -3.63 -7.66
CA VAL A 133 5.62 -2.47 -8.32
C VAL A 133 6.22 -1.55 -7.27
N ALA A 134 7.50 -1.24 -7.40
CA ALA A 134 8.16 -0.32 -6.48
C ALA A 134 7.50 1.09 -6.52
N PRO A 135 7.29 1.76 -5.38
CA PRO A 135 6.67 3.09 -5.33
C PRO A 135 7.39 4.13 -6.19
N ASN A 136 8.72 4.02 -6.31
CA ASN A 136 9.53 4.90 -7.17
C ASN A 136 9.19 4.70 -8.66
N THR A 137 8.92 3.47 -9.07
CA THR A 137 8.48 3.16 -10.43
C THR A 137 7.10 3.76 -10.69
N ILE A 138 6.17 3.66 -9.73
CA ILE A 138 4.83 4.27 -9.84
C ILE A 138 4.96 5.80 -9.98
N ARG A 139 5.77 6.45 -9.14
CA ARG A 139 6.05 7.89 -9.21
C ARG A 139 6.67 8.29 -10.55
N ARG A 140 7.61 7.49 -11.07
CA ARG A 140 8.24 7.70 -12.38
C ARG A 140 7.22 7.61 -13.52
N ILE A 141 6.37 6.59 -13.52
CA ILE A 141 5.30 6.41 -14.52
C ILE A 141 4.34 7.60 -14.49
N LYS A 142 3.95 8.07 -13.30
CA LYS A 142 3.10 9.26 -13.15
C LYS A 142 3.74 10.50 -13.77
N LYS A 143 5.01 10.78 -13.44
CA LYS A 143 5.77 11.91 -14.01
C LYS A 143 5.87 11.83 -15.53
N LEU A 144 6.13 10.66 -16.10
CA LEU A 144 6.19 10.45 -17.55
C LEU A 144 4.84 10.70 -18.22
N LYS A 145 3.73 10.25 -17.63
CA LYS A 145 2.37 10.54 -18.12
C LYS A 145 2.07 12.04 -18.09
N ASP A 146 2.44 12.72 -17.01
CA ASP A 146 2.23 14.16 -16.88
C ASP A 146 3.06 14.94 -17.92
N ALA A 147 4.32 14.56 -18.13
CA ALA A 147 5.17 15.15 -19.17
C ALA A 147 4.62 14.93 -20.58
N ALA A 148 4.14 13.71 -20.89
CA ALA A 148 3.51 13.41 -22.18
C ALA A 148 2.23 14.25 -22.41
N LYS A 149 1.43 14.46 -21.36
CA LYS A 149 0.24 15.33 -21.42
C LYS A 149 0.61 16.78 -21.74
N THR A 150 1.68 17.30 -21.14
CA THR A 150 2.18 18.65 -21.45
C THR A 150 2.66 18.76 -22.89
N LYS A 151 3.46 17.82 -23.36
CA LYS A 151 3.92 17.77 -24.76
C LYS A 151 2.74 17.72 -25.75
N ASN A 152 1.72 16.92 -25.45
CA ASN A 152 0.52 16.84 -26.28
C ASN A 152 -0.25 18.16 -26.33
N ARG A 153 -0.32 18.91 -25.21
CA ARG A 153 -0.95 20.24 -25.19
C ARG A 153 -0.17 21.27 -26.02
N GLU A 154 1.16 21.23 -25.95
CA GLU A 154 2.03 22.08 -26.78
C GLU A 154 1.85 21.78 -28.27
N MET A 155 1.89 20.50 -28.65
CA MET A 155 1.62 20.09 -30.03
C MET A 155 0.24 20.55 -30.50
N GLN A 156 -0.81 20.38 -29.68
CA GLN A 156 -2.14 20.87 -30.02
C GLN A 156 -2.20 22.39 -30.17
N ARG A 157 -1.47 23.16 -29.34
CA ARG A 157 -1.38 24.62 -29.46
C ARG A 157 -0.67 25.01 -30.76
N ILE A 158 0.44 24.35 -31.10
CA ILE A 158 1.16 24.57 -32.36
C ILE A 158 0.24 24.24 -33.55
N SER A 159 -0.43 23.09 -33.54
CA SER A 159 -1.36 22.70 -34.62
C SER A 159 -2.55 23.67 -34.76
N ARG A 160 -3.08 24.20 -33.65
CA ARG A 160 -4.11 25.25 -33.69
C ARG A 160 -3.58 26.52 -34.34
N ASN A 161 -2.41 27.00 -33.91
CA ASN A 161 -1.78 28.20 -34.47
C ASN A 161 -1.53 28.04 -35.98
N VAL A 162 -1.03 26.88 -36.41
CA VAL A 162 -0.84 26.56 -37.84
C VAL A 162 -2.18 26.58 -38.58
N ARG A 163 -3.25 25.98 -38.04
CA ARG A 163 -4.58 26.02 -38.66
C ARG A 163 -5.11 27.44 -38.79
N THR A 164 -5.04 28.25 -37.73
CA THR A 164 -5.45 29.67 -37.80
C THR A 164 -4.63 30.45 -38.81
N ASN A 165 -3.32 30.23 -38.89
CA ASN A 165 -2.46 30.90 -39.87
C ASN A 165 -2.82 30.48 -41.30
N ILE A 166 -3.10 29.20 -41.54
CA ILE A 166 -3.55 28.70 -42.85
C ILE A 166 -4.87 29.37 -43.25
N ILE A 167 -5.86 29.39 -42.34
CA ILE A 167 -7.16 30.04 -42.58
C ILE A 167 -7.00 31.54 -42.86
N GLN A 168 -6.08 32.23 -42.17
CA GLN A 168 -5.79 33.64 -42.44
C GLN A 168 -5.07 33.86 -43.77
N SER A 169 -4.17 32.95 -44.16
CA SER A 169 -3.42 33.03 -45.42
C SER A 169 -4.26 32.66 -46.64
N GLN A 170 -5.26 31.80 -46.46
CA GLN A 170 -6.32 31.58 -47.44
C GLN A 170 -7.24 32.79 -47.36
N GLN A 171 -6.91 33.85 -48.11
CA GLN A 171 -7.89 34.87 -48.45
C GLN A 171 -9.07 34.11 -49.07
N ILE A 172 -10.18 34.01 -48.33
CA ILE A 172 -11.46 33.63 -48.92
C ILE A 172 -11.69 34.72 -49.97
N GLU A 173 -11.63 34.37 -51.25
CA GLU A 173 -12.14 35.26 -52.30
C GLU A 173 -13.53 35.68 -51.84
N GLN A 174 -13.68 36.96 -51.50
CA GLN A 174 -14.99 37.49 -51.18
C GLN A 174 -15.80 37.37 -52.46
N ASP A 175 -16.69 36.38 -52.53
CA ASP A 175 -17.74 36.38 -53.53
C ASP A 175 -18.50 37.70 -53.37
N ASN A 176 -18.44 38.55 -54.40
CA ASN A 176 -19.04 39.89 -54.47
C ASN A 176 -20.60 39.85 -54.47
N ILE A 177 -21.20 39.07 -53.58
CA ILE A 177 -22.65 38.98 -53.40
C ILE A 177 -23.18 40.21 -52.63
N GLU A 178 -22.32 40.95 -51.92
CA GLU A 178 -22.68 42.17 -51.21
C GLU A 178 -23.13 43.33 -52.13
N ASP A 179 -22.80 43.29 -53.43
CA ASP A 179 -23.28 44.28 -54.41
C ASP A 179 -24.65 43.95 -55.02
N ILE A 180 -25.25 42.80 -54.69
CA ILE A 180 -26.57 42.38 -55.21
C ILE A 180 -27.73 43.04 -54.43
N PHE A 181 -27.51 43.44 -53.17
CA PHE A 181 -28.55 44.00 -52.30
C PHE A 181 -28.50 45.53 -52.18
N LYS A 182 -27.65 46.21 -52.95
CA LYS A 182 -27.68 47.67 -53.11
C LYS A 182 -28.60 48.04 -54.27
N ASN A 183 -29.90 47.97 -54.06
CA ASN A 183 -30.93 48.67 -54.86
C ASN A 183 -32.16 48.91 -54.00
#